data_AF-A0A9E0TNR2-F1
#
_entry.id   AF-A0A9E0TNR2-F1
#
_cell.length_a   1.000
_cell.length_b   1.000
_cell.length_c   1.000
_cell.angle_alpha   90.00
_cell.angle_beta   90.00
_cell.angle_gamma   90.00
#
_symmetry.space_group_name_H-M   'P 1'
#
loop_
_entity.id
_entity.type
_entity.pdbx_description
1 polymer ?
#
loop_
_entity_poly.entity_id
_entity_poly.type
_entity_poly.pdbx_seq_one_letter_code
_entity_poly.pdbx_strand_id
1 'polypeptide(L)'
;MLRPWLLIFCAFAAFLTPARAQTLTSSLNQYNRVEIAPAKTSIYIGSVTMTMPVFTRAAGTYTAAYTAKVFPYFFYNETGTLAIDVSDDALRQLARGEPITFTGHGRNTDGEERHIEGRAVPTDATTGHIKVRVFVTKHIQLIFNTTYRFQP
;
A
#
# COMPACT_ATOMS: atom_id res chain seq x y z
N MET A 1 78.27 -28.69 5.61
CA MET A 1 77.25 -29.65 6.10
C MET A 1 75.89 -28.97 5.94
N LEU A 2 75.21 -29.20 4.81
CA LEU A 2 73.97 -30.00 4.63
C LEU A 2 72.71 -29.43 5.34
N ARG A 3 71.69 -29.09 4.52
CA ARG A 3 70.28 -28.66 4.79
C ARG A 3 69.46 -29.83 5.43
N PRO A 4 68.10 -29.84 5.64
CA PRO A 4 67.00 -28.92 5.24
C PRO A 4 65.74 -28.84 6.19
N TRP A 5 64.67 -28.18 5.71
CA TRP A 5 63.22 -28.52 5.82
C TRP A 5 62.25 -27.58 6.60
N LEU A 6 61.54 -26.74 5.82
CA LEU A 6 60.07 -26.48 5.78
C LEU A 6 59.27 -26.24 7.09
N LEU A 7 58.51 -25.14 7.15
CA LEU A 7 57.04 -25.17 6.98
C LEU A 7 56.43 -23.75 6.90
N ILE A 8 55.55 -23.62 5.92
CA ILE A 8 54.68 -22.48 5.57
C ILE A 8 53.46 -22.49 6.48
N PHE A 9 52.99 -21.34 6.96
CA PHE A 9 51.58 -21.16 7.32
C PHE A 9 51.08 -19.76 6.95
N CYS A 10 50.25 -19.72 5.91
CA CYS A 10 49.39 -18.60 5.55
C CYS A 10 48.28 -18.45 6.60
N ALA A 11 48.00 -17.22 7.04
CA ALA A 11 46.76 -16.89 7.74
C ALA A 11 46.06 -15.74 7.01
N PHE A 12 45.05 -16.12 6.24
CA PHE A 12 44.13 -15.27 5.48
C PHE A 12 43.04 -14.79 6.46
N ALA A 13 43.11 -13.54 6.92
CA ALA A 13 42.07 -12.99 7.80
C ALA A 13 40.88 -12.53 6.94
N ALA A 14 39.76 -13.22 7.12
CA ALA A 14 38.53 -13.09 6.36
C ALA A 14 37.83 -11.73 6.57
N PHE A 15 37.35 -11.15 5.47
CA PHE A 15 36.40 -10.04 5.44
C PHE A 15 35.05 -10.51 6.03
N LEU A 16 34.59 -9.88 7.12
CA LEU A 16 33.22 -10.01 7.59
C LEU A 16 32.28 -9.20 6.69
N THR A 17 31.43 -9.89 5.94
CA THR A 17 30.30 -9.32 5.20
C THR A 17 29.04 -9.27 6.08
N PRO A 18 28.34 -8.13 6.19
CA PRO A 18 27.06 -8.07 6.91
C PRO A 18 25.91 -8.50 5.98
N ALA A 19 25.67 -9.80 5.85
CA ALA A 19 24.60 -10.35 4.98
C ALA A 19 23.17 -10.29 5.60
N ARG A 20 22.97 -9.60 6.73
CA ARG A 20 21.70 -9.65 7.49
C ARG A 20 20.67 -8.59 7.10
N ALA A 21 21.05 -7.55 6.35
CA ALA A 21 20.12 -6.47 5.98
C ALA A 21 19.30 -6.74 4.71
N GLN A 22 19.69 -7.72 3.88
CA GLN A 22 19.13 -7.87 2.53
C GLN A 22 17.85 -8.71 2.47
N THR A 23 17.58 -9.53 3.50
CA THR A 23 16.38 -10.39 3.56
C THR A 23 15.10 -9.65 3.95
N LEU A 24 15.19 -8.54 4.69
CA LEU A 24 14.03 -7.76 5.16
C LEU A 24 13.42 -6.87 4.07
N THR A 25 14.20 -6.42 3.10
CA THR A 25 13.72 -5.59 1.99
C THR A 25 13.08 -6.46 0.91
N SER A 26 13.62 -7.67 0.68
CA SER A 26 13.05 -8.62 -0.28
C SER A 26 11.66 -9.12 0.12
N SER A 27 11.33 -9.17 1.41
CA SER A 27 10.03 -9.64 1.89
C SER A 27 8.88 -8.65 1.68
N LEU A 28 9.17 -7.35 1.51
CA LEU A 28 8.12 -6.35 1.32
C LEU A 28 7.72 -6.15 -0.14
N ASN A 29 8.50 -6.70 -1.08
CA ASN A 29 8.21 -6.57 -2.51
C ASN A 29 6.85 -7.18 -2.90
N GLN A 30 6.40 -8.22 -2.20
CA GLN A 30 5.08 -8.84 -2.40
C GLN A 30 3.92 -7.89 -2.06
N TYR A 31 4.18 -6.77 -1.38
CA TYR A 31 3.19 -5.75 -1.06
C TYR A 31 3.24 -4.57 -2.03
N ASN A 32 4.11 -4.55 -3.05
CA ASN A 32 4.27 -3.39 -3.93
C ASN A 32 3.04 -3.13 -4.83
N ARG A 33 2.15 -4.11 -4.96
CA ARG A 33 0.95 -4.00 -5.78
C ARG A 33 -0.25 -4.44 -4.98
N VAL A 34 -1.29 -3.61 -4.95
CA VAL A 34 -2.53 -3.94 -4.26
C VAL A 34 -3.73 -3.58 -5.11
N GLU A 35 -4.61 -4.55 -5.27
CA GLU A 35 -5.91 -4.38 -5.88
C GLU A 35 -6.93 -4.04 -4.79
N ILE A 36 -7.78 -3.05 -5.05
CA ILE A 36 -8.93 -2.71 -4.22
C ILE A 36 -10.19 -3.02 -5.03
N ALA A 37 -11.05 -3.88 -4.49
CA ALA A 37 -12.27 -4.26 -5.22
C ALA A 37 -13.19 -3.04 -5.39
N PRO A 38 -13.91 -2.92 -6.54
CA PRO A 38 -14.89 -1.87 -6.76
C PRO A 38 -15.85 -1.73 -5.58
N ALA A 39 -16.11 -0.50 -5.16
CA ALA A 39 -16.88 -0.22 -3.96
C ALA A 39 -18.04 0.72 -4.27
N LYS A 40 -19.15 0.56 -3.55
CA LYS A 40 -20.31 1.44 -3.66
C LYS A 40 -20.73 1.93 -2.28
N THR A 41 -21.06 3.20 -2.17
CA THR A 41 -21.69 3.78 -0.97
C THR A 41 -22.95 4.52 -1.36
N SER A 42 -23.94 4.50 -0.47
CA SER A 42 -25.11 5.37 -0.57
C SER A 42 -24.79 6.74 0.03
N ILE A 43 -25.41 7.78 -0.53
CA ILE A 43 -25.44 9.15 -0.03
C ILE A 43 -26.90 9.61 0.00
N TYR A 44 -27.22 10.69 0.71
CA TYR A 44 -28.61 11.15 0.86
C TYR A 44 -29.35 11.31 -0.48
N ILE A 45 -28.65 11.79 -1.51
CA ILE A 45 -29.20 12.10 -2.83
C ILE A 45 -28.96 11.01 -3.88
N GLY A 46 -28.44 9.84 -3.50
CA GLY A 46 -28.09 8.81 -4.47
C GLY A 46 -27.02 7.82 -4.02
N SER A 47 -26.13 7.44 -4.93
CA SER A 47 -25.01 6.55 -4.62
C SER A 47 -23.77 6.92 -5.40
N VAL A 48 -22.61 6.57 -4.83
CA VAL A 48 -21.30 6.72 -5.47
C VAL A 48 -20.67 5.34 -5.62
N THR A 49 -20.31 4.99 -6.84
CA THR A 49 -19.52 3.80 -7.15
C THR A 49 -18.09 4.22 -7.47
N MET A 50 -17.11 3.64 -6.79
CA MET A 50 -15.69 3.91 -6.99
C MET A 50 -15.00 2.69 -7.60
N THR A 51 -14.21 2.92 -8.65
CA THR A 51 -13.38 1.91 -9.31
C THR A 51 -11.97 2.44 -9.45
N MET A 52 -10.98 1.59 -9.18
CA MET A 52 -9.56 1.90 -9.33
C MET A 52 -8.85 0.75 -10.05
N PRO A 53 -7.78 1.01 -10.83
CA PRO A 53 -6.83 -0.01 -11.21
C PRO A 53 -5.98 -0.42 -9.99
N VAL A 54 -5.05 -1.36 -10.21
CA VAL A 54 -4.09 -1.80 -9.20
C VAL A 54 -3.22 -0.62 -8.76
N PHE A 55 -3.09 -0.44 -7.44
CA PHE A 55 -2.19 0.53 -6.86
C PHE A 55 -0.75 0.02 -6.94
N THR A 56 0.17 0.93 -7.23
CA THR A 56 1.61 0.67 -7.20
C THR A 56 2.24 1.42 -6.04
N ARG A 57 3.13 0.74 -5.31
CA ARG A 57 3.85 1.32 -4.19
C ARG A 57 5.21 1.86 -4.62
N ALA A 58 5.51 3.07 -4.19
CA ALA A 58 6.86 3.63 -4.25
C ALA A 58 7.13 4.44 -2.98
N ALA A 59 8.29 4.24 -2.35
CA ALA A 59 8.77 5.03 -1.21
C ALA A 59 7.76 5.20 -0.04
N GLY A 60 6.94 4.17 0.24
CA GLY A 60 5.96 4.24 1.35
C GLY A 60 4.53 4.61 0.94
N THR A 61 4.32 4.99 -0.31
CA THR A 61 3.02 5.48 -0.78
C THR A 61 2.50 4.61 -1.92
N TYR A 62 1.23 4.23 -1.84
CA TYR A 62 0.50 3.56 -2.91
C TYR A 62 -0.22 4.59 -3.78
N THR A 63 -0.09 4.49 -5.10
CA THR A 63 -0.73 5.41 -6.03
C THR A 63 -1.55 4.68 -7.08
N ALA A 64 -2.72 5.21 -7.41
CA ALA A 64 -3.55 4.77 -8.54
C ALA A 64 -4.45 5.90 -9.04
N ALA A 65 -4.87 5.81 -10.29
CA ALA A 65 -6.01 6.58 -10.76
C ALA A 65 -7.32 6.10 -10.10
N TYR A 66 -8.37 6.89 -10.16
CA TYR A 66 -9.71 6.46 -9.76
C TYR A 66 -10.78 7.04 -10.66
N THR A 67 -11.93 6.38 -10.67
CA THR A 67 -13.19 6.86 -11.23
C THR A 67 -14.28 6.74 -10.18
N ALA A 68 -14.97 7.85 -9.90
CA ALA A 68 -16.16 7.89 -9.07
C ALA A 68 -17.38 8.22 -9.93
N LYS A 69 -18.39 7.35 -9.91
CA LYS A 69 -19.65 7.54 -10.62
C LYS A 69 -20.78 7.80 -9.63
N VAL A 70 -21.46 8.93 -9.79
CA VAL A 70 -22.60 9.35 -8.99
C VAL A 70 -23.89 9.06 -9.75
N PHE A 71 -24.83 8.39 -9.08
CA PHE A 71 -26.17 8.11 -9.60
C PHE A 71 -27.24 8.69 -8.67
N PRO A 72 -28.26 9.40 -9.18
CA PRO A 72 -28.60 9.59 -10.60
C PRO A 72 -27.87 10.77 -11.28
N TYR A 73 -27.10 11.55 -10.52
CA TYR A 73 -26.50 12.80 -11.01
C TYR A 73 -25.12 12.60 -11.65
N PHE A 74 -25.10 12.16 -12.90
CA PHE A 74 -23.86 11.91 -13.63
C PHE A 74 -22.94 13.15 -13.79
N PHE A 75 -23.47 14.36 -13.64
CA PHE A 75 -22.68 15.61 -13.64
C PHE A 75 -21.70 15.70 -12.46
N TYR A 76 -21.90 14.91 -11.39
CA TYR A 76 -20.97 14.82 -10.26
C TYR A 76 -20.00 13.62 -10.37
N ASN A 77 -19.95 12.95 -11.52
CA ASN A 77 -18.91 11.97 -11.78
C ASN A 77 -17.55 12.66 -11.79
N GLU A 78 -16.55 12.00 -11.24
CA GLU A 78 -15.19 12.52 -11.28
C GLU A 78 -14.16 11.42 -11.48
N THR A 79 -12.98 11.82 -11.91
CA THR A 79 -11.79 10.98 -11.97
C THR A 79 -10.62 11.73 -11.35
N GLY A 80 -9.56 11.01 -11.02
CA GLY A 80 -8.38 11.62 -10.42
C GLY A 80 -7.32 10.61 -10.04
N THR A 81 -6.45 11.01 -9.13
CA THR A 81 -5.40 10.16 -8.57
C THR A 81 -5.54 10.09 -7.05
N LEU A 82 -5.24 8.93 -6.48
CA LEU A 82 -5.17 8.69 -5.04
C LEU A 82 -3.73 8.33 -4.67
N ALA A 83 -3.28 8.80 -3.51
CA ALA A 83 -2.01 8.49 -2.88
C ALA A 83 -2.26 8.09 -1.42
N ILE A 84 -1.89 6.87 -1.04
CA ILE A 84 -2.17 6.29 0.28
C ILE A 84 -0.85 5.97 0.98
N ASP A 85 -0.64 6.55 2.14
CA ASP A 85 0.60 6.42 2.90
C ASP A 85 0.54 5.22 3.84
N VAL A 86 1.41 4.24 3.59
CA VAL A 86 1.51 3.02 4.40
C VAL A 86 2.99 2.72 4.62
N SER A 87 3.45 2.94 5.85
CA SER A 87 4.84 2.69 6.23
C SER A 87 5.20 1.21 6.11
N ASP A 88 6.49 0.92 5.97
CA ASP A 88 6.99 -0.46 5.99
C ASP A 88 6.63 -1.18 7.30
N ASP A 89 6.62 -0.47 8.43
CA ASP A 89 6.23 -1.04 9.72
C ASP A 89 4.75 -1.39 9.77
N ALA A 90 3.88 -0.57 9.17
CA ALA A 90 2.47 -0.89 9.01
C ALA A 90 2.28 -2.13 8.13
N LEU A 91 3.05 -2.29 7.04
CA LEU A 91 3.00 -3.51 6.24
C LEU A 91 3.48 -4.74 7.01
N ARG A 92 4.54 -4.62 7.81
CA ARG A 92 4.99 -5.71 8.69
C ARG A 92 3.94 -6.05 9.75
N GLN A 93 3.24 -5.05 10.27
CA GLN A 93 2.12 -5.24 11.19
C GLN A 93 0.98 -6.01 10.50
N LEU A 94 0.58 -5.57 9.31
CA LEU A 94 -0.44 -6.24 8.50
C LEU A 94 -0.06 -7.70 8.19
N ALA A 95 1.20 -7.94 7.86
CA ALA A 95 1.75 -9.28 7.59
C ALA A 95 1.69 -10.23 8.80
N ARG A 96 1.65 -9.69 10.03
CA ARG A 96 1.45 -10.47 11.26
C ARG A 96 -0.03 -10.74 11.57
N GLY A 97 -0.94 -10.34 10.70
CA GLY A 97 -2.38 -10.48 10.93
C GLY A 97 -2.98 -9.37 11.81
N GLU A 98 -2.24 -8.29 12.03
CA GLU A 98 -2.72 -7.16 12.85
C GLU A 98 -3.36 -6.07 11.96
N PRO A 99 -4.49 -5.46 12.39
CA PRO A 99 -5.09 -4.35 11.67
C PRO A 99 -4.21 -3.10 11.68
N ILE A 100 -4.24 -2.32 10.59
CA ILE A 100 -3.57 -1.03 10.48
C ILE A 100 -4.55 0.10 10.15
N THR A 101 -4.17 1.31 10.53
CA THR A 101 -4.78 2.55 10.04
C THR A 101 -3.83 3.24 9.09
N PHE A 102 -4.38 3.97 8.12
CA PHE A 102 -3.61 4.73 7.16
C PHE A 102 -4.31 6.05 6.82
N THR A 103 -3.54 6.96 6.25
CA THR A 103 -4.02 8.22 5.68
C THR A 103 -3.63 8.29 4.22
N GLY A 104 -4.21 9.23 3.50
CA GLY A 104 -3.83 9.51 2.14
C GLY A 104 -4.49 10.78 1.65
N HIS A 105 -4.24 11.08 0.39
CA HIS A 105 -4.84 12.19 -0.30
C HIS A 105 -5.24 11.79 -1.71
N GLY A 106 -6.26 12.44 -2.24
CA GLY A 106 -6.66 12.36 -3.63
C GLY A 106 -6.63 13.74 -4.28
N ARG A 107 -6.49 13.76 -5.59
CA ARG A 107 -6.66 14.97 -6.40
C ARG A 107 -7.51 14.61 -7.61
N ASN A 108 -8.65 15.29 -7.77
CA ASN A 108 -9.48 15.10 -8.96
C ASN A 108 -8.91 15.87 -10.17
N THR A 109 -9.46 15.63 -11.35
CA THR A 109 -9.02 16.30 -12.59
C THR A 109 -9.21 17.82 -12.59
N ASP A 110 -10.12 18.32 -11.76
CA ASP A 110 -10.38 19.76 -11.58
C ASP A 110 -9.39 20.39 -10.57
N GLY A 111 -8.52 19.58 -9.95
CA GLY A 111 -7.48 20.01 -9.02
C GLY A 111 -7.92 20.08 -7.57
N GLU A 112 -9.14 19.64 -7.23
CA GLU A 112 -9.64 19.58 -5.86
C GLU A 112 -8.98 18.43 -5.09
N GLU A 113 -8.62 18.71 -3.84
CA GLU A 113 -8.01 17.73 -2.94
C GLU A 113 -9.07 16.94 -2.16
N ARG A 114 -8.74 15.69 -1.85
CA ARG A 114 -9.54 14.79 -1.02
C ARG A 114 -8.68 14.24 0.10
N HIS A 115 -9.04 14.51 1.34
CA HIS A 115 -8.42 13.82 2.48
C HIS A 115 -8.96 12.39 2.56
N ILE A 116 -8.11 11.45 2.92
CA ILE A 116 -8.44 10.03 3.00
C ILE A 116 -7.97 9.46 4.33
N GLU A 117 -8.85 8.72 4.97
CA GLU A 117 -8.53 7.90 6.14
C GLU A 117 -9.01 6.48 5.90
N GLY A 118 -8.29 5.51 6.43
CA GLY A 118 -8.77 4.15 6.35
C GLY A 118 -8.20 3.21 7.39
N ARG A 119 -8.81 2.03 7.40
CA ARG A 119 -8.42 0.90 8.24
C ARG A 119 -8.43 -0.36 7.38
N ALA A 120 -7.32 -1.07 7.37
CA ALA A 120 -7.20 -2.38 6.76
C ALA A 120 -7.15 -3.46 7.85
N VAL A 121 -7.89 -4.53 7.64
CA VAL A 121 -7.98 -5.70 8.53
C VAL A 121 -7.63 -6.93 7.69
N PRO A 122 -6.53 -7.63 7.99
CA PRO A 122 -6.12 -8.78 7.22
C PRO A 122 -7.06 -9.97 7.46
N THR A 123 -7.39 -10.66 6.37
CA THR A 123 -8.08 -11.95 6.39
C THR A 123 -7.07 -13.08 6.23
N ASP A 124 -6.05 -12.88 5.39
CA ASP A 124 -4.91 -13.78 5.22
C ASP A 124 -3.64 -12.97 4.87
N ALA A 125 -2.56 -13.65 4.45
CA ALA A 125 -1.28 -13.03 4.13
C ALA A 125 -1.32 -12.04 2.94
N THR A 126 -2.32 -12.17 2.07
CA THR A 126 -2.44 -11.43 0.81
C THR A 126 -3.76 -10.68 0.68
N THR A 127 -4.79 -11.03 1.44
CA THR A 127 -6.12 -10.41 1.32
C THR A 127 -6.66 -9.91 2.65
N GLY A 128 -7.63 -9.00 2.57
CA GLY A 128 -8.34 -8.54 3.75
C GLY A 128 -9.48 -7.59 3.43
N HIS A 129 -10.11 -7.09 4.50
CA HIS A 129 -11.15 -6.08 4.43
C HIS A 129 -10.55 -4.69 4.64
N ILE A 130 -11.13 -3.71 3.97
CA ILE A 130 -10.70 -2.32 4.09
C ILE A 130 -11.92 -1.40 4.19
N LYS A 131 -11.85 -0.47 5.13
CA LYS A 131 -12.80 0.62 5.28
C LYS A 131 -12.09 1.93 5.00
N VAL A 132 -12.63 2.70 4.07
CA VAL A 132 -12.05 3.96 3.61
C VAL A 132 -13.07 5.07 3.77
N ARG A 133 -12.64 6.20 4.31
CA ARG A 133 -13.37 7.45 4.39
C ARG A 133 -12.70 8.44 3.44
N VAL A 134 -13.46 8.95 2.49
CA VAL A 134 -13.02 10.02 1.57
C VAL A 134 -13.77 11.28 1.94
N PHE A 135 -13.04 12.33 2.29
CA PHE A 135 -13.61 13.62 2.68
C PHE A 135 -13.71 14.49 1.43
N VAL A 136 -14.94 14.64 0.91
CA VAL A 136 -15.24 15.46 -0.27
C VAL A 136 -15.31 16.94 0.11
N THR A 137 -15.92 17.22 1.25
CA THR A 137 -15.94 18.55 1.88
C THR A 137 -15.83 18.37 3.40
N LYS A 138 -15.81 19.48 4.16
CA LYS A 138 -15.85 19.45 5.63
C LYS A 138 -17.08 18.71 6.19
N HIS A 139 -18.16 18.60 5.42
CA HIS A 139 -19.43 18.02 5.84
C HIS A 139 -19.83 16.75 5.07
N ILE A 140 -19.11 16.42 4.00
CA ILE A 140 -19.44 15.28 3.12
C ILE A 140 -18.31 14.26 3.19
N GLN A 141 -18.64 13.08 3.71
CA GLN A 141 -17.75 11.93 3.78
C GLN A 141 -18.38 10.76 3.03
N LEU A 142 -17.60 10.14 2.15
CA LEU A 142 -17.95 8.89 1.49
C LEU A 142 -17.28 7.75 2.25
N ILE A 143 -18.06 6.75 2.64
CA ILE A 143 -17.55 5.60 3.40
C ILE A 143 -17.66 4.36 2.54
N PHE A 144 -16.52 3.83 2.12
CA PHE A 144 -16.43 2.61 1.34
C PHE A 144 -16.00 1.46 2.24
N ASN A 145 -16.72 0.35 2.18
CA ASN A 145 -16.29 -0.92 2.75
C ASN A 145 -16.07 -1.88 1.57
N THR A 146 -14.87 -2.43 1.46
CA THR A 146 -14.49 -3.32 0.36
C THR A 146 -13.38 -4.25 0.81
N THR A 147 -12.74 -4.94 -0.13
CA THR A 147 -11.60 -5.81 0.10
C THR A 147 -10.35 -5.29 -0.61
N TYR A 148 -9.20 -5.70 -0.09
CA TYR A 148 -7.93 -5.54 -0.76
C TYR A 148 -7.30 -6.92 -1.05
N ARG A 149 -6.47 -6.98 -2.09
CA ARG A 149 -5.66 -8.14 -2.44
C ARG A 149 -4.29 -7.68 -2.94
N PHE A 150 -3.23 -8.11 -2.27
CA PHE A 150 -1.87 -7.94 -2.76
C PHE A 150 -1.63 -8.83 -3.98
N GLN A 151 -0.99 -8.28 -5.00
CA GLN A 151 -0.61 -9.01 -6.20
C GLN A 151 0.88 -9.36 -6.12
N PRO A 152 1.27 -10.58 -6.53
CA PRO A 152 2.67 -11.00 -6.58
C PRO A 152 3.51 -10.18 -7.57
#